data_AF-A0A353CU31-F1
#
_entry.id   AF-A0A353CU31-F1
#
_cell.length_a   1.000
_cell.length_b   1.000
_cell.length_c   1.000
_cell.angle_alpha   90.00
_cell.angle_beta   90.00
_cell.angle_gamma   90.00
#
_symmetry.space_group_name_H-M   'P 1'
#
loop_
_entity.id
_entity.type
_entity.pdbx_description
1 polymer ?
#
loop_
_entity_poly.entity_id
_entity_poly.type
_entity_poly.pdbx_seq_one_letter_code
_entity_poly.pdbx_strand_id
1 'polypeptide(L)'
;MEDTLMFIEFYRKVNFCQGVLTMILRSMAFFALAGMAGQGWCAEMESLRAQGLPDAGSILAQIQAQQPHFPQPHFPSAPQTTLDMCVFTEFKNNKCHFKCESGATLIEPAVRPDFSSGEPAGACATHIFRPVPSPFAQFNKHIDSSDLRDLLRDPNPEVRKAAVKASRNYIQNSYAQDPVRDMLGNRNERLDIRVEAARVLSHAAGYSRVRDELTEAIRYGNEPRELRVMAYKALWSVAGSHSSVQDFLTDAVKYSEKDREARRAAIWALFSAVGNSRPQETLTDLLKYGNEEEETRIEAIKSLYNAMGHYRVRDLMMDMVKNSNERKPVRLAAIKALSGANGDSRVKSLLEDIMERSSDTDLRLAAIGAASPDPADIRDYFHLPYKLENGGFVSPLDRE
;
A
#
# COMPACT_ATOMS: atom_id res chain seq x y z
N MET A 1 17.01 24.42 32.07
CA MET A 1 15.80 23.99 31.31
C MET A 1 14.97 25.22 30.95
N GLU A 2 15.63 26.29 30.48
CA GLU A 2 14.99 27.56 30.08
C GLU A 2 15.56 28.09 28.73
N ASP A 3 16.72 27.60 28.27
CA ASP A 3 17.33 28.07 27.01
C ASP A 3 16.75 27.43 25.73
N THR A 4 15.91 26.41 25.85
CA THR A 4 15.30 25.72 24.68
C THR A 4 14.00 26.37 24.20
N LEU A 5 13.37 27.22 25.03
CA LEU A 5 12.14 27.94 24.68
C LEU A 5 12.39 29.22 23.87
N MET A 6 13.58 29.82 23.97
CA MET A 6 13.93 31.02 23.21
C MET A 6 14.22 30.74 21.72
N PHE A 7 14.68 29.54 21.39
CA PHE A 7 15.02 29.16 20.01
C PHE A 7 13.79 28.87 19.13
N ILE A 8 12.67 28.46 19.73
CA ILE A 8 11.43 28.13 19.01
C ILE A 8 10.61 29.39 18.69
N GLU A 9 10.65 30.42 19.54
CA GLU A 9 10.01 31.72 19.22
C GLU A 9 10.76 32.52 18.15
N PHE A 10 12.08 32.38 18.04
CA PHE A 10 12.86 33.07 17.01
C PHE A 10 12.55 32.52 15.60
N TYR A 11 12.37 31.20 15.45
CA TYR A 11 12.00 30.58 14.17
C TYR A 11 10.55 30.88 13.73
N ARG A 12 9.64 31.16 14.67
CA ARG A 12 8.26 31.59 14.35
C ARG A 12 8.18 33.02 13.82
N LYS A 13 9.05 33.93 14.28
CA LYS A 13 9.08 35.32 13.81
C LYS A 13 9.79 35.50 12.46
N VAL A 14 10.81 34.70 12.15
CA VAL A 14 11.54 34.81 10.86
C VAL A 14 10.69 34.32 9.68
N ASN A 15 9.90 33.25 9.85
CA ASN A 15 9.02 32.75 8.78
C ASN A 15 7.77 33.61 8.52
N PHE A 16 7.36 34.46 9.48
CA PHE A 16 6.24 35.38 9.29
C PHE A 16 6.64 36.64 8.50
N CYS A 17 7.90 37.09 8.59
CA CYS A 17 8.38 38.26 7.83
C CYS A 17 8.70 37.96 6.35
N GLN A 18 8.98 36.70 5.98
CA GLN A 18 9.26 36.34 4.58
C GLN A 18 8.01 36.18 3.71
N GLY A 19 6.84 35.93 4.31
CA GLY A 19 5.57 35.82 3.58
C GLY A 19 4.87 37.16 3.30
N VAL A 20 5.13 38.20 4.11
CA VAL A 20 4.46 39.51 3.97
C VAL A 20 5.18 40.41 2.94
N LEU A 21 6.48 40.21 2.72
CA LEU A 21 7.25 41.02 1.77
C LEU A 21 6.98 40.68 0.30
N THR A 22 6.55 39.45 -0.01
CA THR A 22 6.15 39.01 -1.36
C THR A 22 4.74 39.44 -1.76
N MET A 23 3.91 39.88 -0.80
CA MET A 23 2.53 40.31 -1.06
C MET A 23 2.41 41.81 -1.33
N ILE A 24 3.38 42.63 -0.91
CA ILE A 24 3.37 44.09 -1.12
C ILE A 24 3.98 44.49 -2.48
N LEU A 25 4.81 43.64 -3.10
CA LEU A 25 5.44 43.92 -4.40
C LEU A 25 4.58 43.58 -5.64
N ARG A 26 3.36 43.05 -5.46
CA ARG A 26 2.43 42.72 -6.57
C ARG A 26 1.29 43.73 -6.77
N SER A 27 1.19 44.78 -5.95
CA SER A 27 0.10 45.77 -6.01
C SER A 27 0.45 47.11 -6.67
N MET A 28 1.61 47.26 -7.33
CA MET A 28 2.00 48.49 -8.04
C MET A 28 2.30 48.29 -9.54
N ALA A 29 1.42 47.60 -10.26
CA ALA A 29 1.49 47.54 -11.72
C ALA A 29 0.08 47.50 -12.35
N PHE A 30 -0.74 48.51 -12.06
CA PHE A 30 -1.98 48.76 -12.80
C PHE A 30 -2.18 50.27 -12.86
N PHE A 31 -1.68 50.92 -13.92
CA PHE A 31 -2.22 52.14 -14.55
C PHE A 31 -1.28 52.56 -15.68
N ALA A 32 -1.65 52.30 -16.94
CA ALA A 32 -1.53 53.26 -18.06
C ALA A 32 -1.95 52.66 -19.41
N LEU A 33 -2.69 53.50 -20.15
CA LEU A 33 -2.87 53.56 -21.61
C LEU A 33 -3.96 52.72 -22.28
N ALA A 34 -5.09 53.40 -22.51
CA ALA A 34 -5.95 53.23 -23.67
C ALA A 34 -5.38 54.02 -24.88
N GLY A 35 -5.61 53.53 -26.11
CA GLY A 35 -5.53 54.38 -27.31
C GLY A 35 -5.17 53.70 -28.65
N MET A 36 -6.21 53.31 -29.40
CA MET A 36 -6.39 53.40 -30.87
C MET A 36 -5.55 52.55 -31.87
N ALA A 37 -6.31 51.74 -32.62
CA ALA A 37 -6.31 51.44 -34.06
C ALA A 37 -4.99 51.42 -34.88
N GLY A 38 -4.78 50.32 -35.61
CA GLY A 38 -3.89 50.25 -36.77
C GLY A 38 -3.83 48.85 -37.38
N GLN A 39 -4.20 48.73 -38.65
CA GLN A 39 -4.31 47.49 -39.42
C GLN A 39 -2.95 46.87 -39.80
N GLY A 40 -2.95 45.54 -39.92
CA GLY A 40 -1.99 44.76 -40.70
C GLY A 40 -0.86 44.14 -39.87
N TRP A 41 -0.22 43.12 -40.44
CA TRP A 41 0.90 42.32 -39.89
C TRP A 41 0.47 41.04 -39.16
N CYS A 42 -0.28 40.19 -39.86
CA CYS A 42 -0.21 38.73 -39.70
C CYS A 42 0.91 38.21 -40.61
N ALA A 43 2.08 37.85 -40.05
CA ALA A 43 3.00 36.81 -40.54
C ALA A 43 4.40 36.92 -39.90
N GLU A 44 4.53 37.00 -38.57
CA GLU A 44 5.85 36.77 -37.93
C GLU A 44 5.80 36.50 -36.41
N MET A 45 4.87 35.66 -35.96
CA MET A 45 4.83 35.22 -34.55
C MET A 45 4.69 33.71 -34.35
N GLU A 46 5.03 32.93 -35.38
CA GLU A 46 4.99 31.45 -35.34
C GLU A 46 6.38 30.82 -35.18
N SER A 47 7.44 31.63 -35.00
CA SER A 47 8.84 31.19 -34.93
C SER A 47 9.47 31.23 -33.52
N LEU A 48 8.79 31.77 -32.51
CA LEU A 48 9.34 31.91 -31.13
C LEU A 48 8.55 31.16 -30.04
N ARG A 49 7.69 30.20 -30.41
CA ARG A 49 7.00 29.31 -29.46
C ARG A 49 7.62 27.90 -29.34
N ALA A 50 8.77 27.67 -29.96
CA ALA A 50 9.48 26.39 -29.94
C ALA A 50 10.64 26.37 -28.93
N GLN A 51 10.40 26.78 -27.69
CA GLN A 51 11.24 26.40 -26.55
C GLN A 51 10.31 26.02 -25.40
N GLY A 52 9.90 24.76 -25.40
CA GLY A 52 9.09 24.17 -24.34
C GLY A 52 9.84 24.19 -23.02
N LEU A 53 9.18 24.73 -21.99
CA LEU A 53 9.55 24.48 -20.60
C LEU A 53 9.38 22.96 -20.34
N PRO A 54 10.34 22.31 -19.67
CA PRO A 54 10.25 20.88 -19.42
C PRO A 54 9.05 20.58 -18.51
N ASP A 55 8.21 19.66 -18.98
CA ASP A 55 7.13 19.03 -18.20
C ASP A 55 7.74 18.37 -16.94
N ALA A 56 7.07 18.50 -15.80
CA ALA A 56 7.51 17.91 -14.53
C ALA A 56 7.68 16.38 -14.62
N GLY A 57 7.01 15.72 -15.57
CA GLY A 57 7.25 14.31 -15.90
C GLY A 57 8.61 14.02 -16.54
N SER A 58 9.18 14.96 -17.29
CA SER A 58 10.46 14.79 -18.01
C SER A 58 11.69 14.92 -17.10
N ILE A 59 11.60 15.74 -16.04
CA ILE A 59 12.67 15.91 -15.04
C ILE A 59 12.84 14.62 -14.22
N LEU A 60 11.75 13.90 -13.92
CA LEU A 60 11.83 12.62 -13.20
C LEU A 60 12.47 11.50 -14.04
N ALA A 61 12.19 11.47 -15.34
CA ALA A 61 12.78 10.51 -16.28
C ALA A 61 14.28 10.76 -16.51
N GLN A 62 14.71 12.02 -16.47
CA GLN A 62 16.12 12.39 -16.66
C GLN A 62 16.97 12.15 -15.40
N ILE A 63 16.38 12.26 -14.20
CA ILE A 63 17.03 11.90 -12.92
C ILE A 63 17.19 10.37 -12.79
N GLN A 64 16.24 9.58 -13.32
CA GLN A 64 16.36 8.11 -13.35
C GLN A 64 17.40 7.62 -14.35
N ALA A 65 17.66 8.35 -15.44
CA ALA A 65 18.63 7.96 -16.48
C ALA A 65 20.10 8.24 -16.09
N GLN A 66 20.36 8.96 -15.00
CA GLN A 66 21.72 9.33 -14.57
C GLN A 66 22.21 8.63 -13.30
N GLN A 67 21.48 7.65 -12.76
CA GLN A 67 22.03 6.87 -11.64
C GLN A 67 23.11 5.90 -12.16
N PRO A 68 24.34 5.96 -11.64
CA PRO A 68 25.35 4.96 -11.97
C PRO A 68 24.86 3.59 -11.48
N HIS A 69 24.79 2.62 -12.40
CA HIS A 69 24.58 1.23 -12.06
C HIS A 69 25.75 0.73 -11.21
N PHE A 70 25.56 0.75 -9.89
CA PHE A 70 26.39 -0.04 -9.00
C PHE A 70 26.05 -1.52 -9.23
N PRO A 71 27.03 -2.37 -9.60
CA PRO A 71 26.79 -3.81 -9.66
C PRO A 71 26.39 -4.28 -8.26
N GLN A 72 25.14 -4.74 -8.11
CA GLN A 72 24.71 -5.35 -6.88
C GLN A 72 25.41 -6.71 -6.75
N PRO A 73 26.14 -6.98 -5.65
CA PRO A 73 26.58 -8.32 -5.36
C PRO A 73 25.35 -9.20 -5.12
N HIS A 74 25.20 -10.24 -5.94
CA HIS A 74 24.27 -11.32 -5.69
C HIS A 74 24.69 -12.03 -4.39
N PHE A 75 24.15 -11.58 -3.26
CA PHE A 75 24.23 -12.34 -2.02
C PHE A 75 23.11 -13.38 -2.03
N PRO A 76 23.42 -14.69 -2.05
CA PRO A 76 22.42 -15.70 -1.73
C PRO A 76 21.88 -15.38 -0.33
N SER A 77 20.56 -15.45 -0.18
CA SER A 77 19.83 -15.18 1.06
C SER A 77 20.53 -15.85 2.24
N ALA A 78 21.19 -15.04 3.07
CA ALA A 78 21.80 -15.53 4.29
C ALA A 78 20.69 -16.16 5.15
N PRO A 79 20.92 -17.35 5.73
CA PRO A 79 19.94 -17.99 6.60
C PRO A 79 19.56 -17.02 7.72
N GLN A 80 18.25 -16.86 7.97
CA GLN A 80 17.76 -16.02 9.06
C GLN A 80 18.33 -16.55 10.38
N THR A 81 19.34 -15.86 10.90
CA THR A 81 19.95 -16.17 12.19
C THR A 81 19.08 -15.56 13.28
N THR A 82 18.38 -16.40 14.03
CA THR A 82 17.76 -15.97 15.29
C THR A 82 18.87 -15.72 16.30
N LEU A 83 18.90 -14.53 16.89
CA LEU A 83 19.82 -14.18 17.96
C LEU A 83 19.29 -14.79 19.27
N ASP A 84 20.15 -15.51 19.97
CA ASP A 84 19.88 -16.05 21.30
C ASP A 84 20.67 -15.22 22.32
N MET A 85 19.95 -14.66 23.29
CA MET A 85 20.53 -13.81 24.32
C MET A 85 21.11 -14.70 25.42
N CYS A 86 22.38 -14.49 25.76
CA CYS A 86 23.05 -15.19 26.85
C CYS A 86 23.42 -14.21 27.96
N VAL A 87 23.00 -14.53 29.18
CA VAL A 87 23.21 -13.71 30.37
C VAL A 87 24.40 -14.24 31.14
N PHE A 88 25.27 -13.35 31.60
CA PHE A 88 26.40 -13.71 32.46
C PHE A 88 25.93 -14.41 33.73
N THR A 89 26.61 -15.49 34.09
CA THR A 89 26.27 -16.32 35.26
C THR A 89 27.38 -16.33 36.29
N GLU A 90 28.60 -16.68 35.89
CA GLU A 90 29.74 -16.73 36.81
C GLU A 90 31.08 -16.47 36.09
N PHE A 91 32.07 -16.02 36.87
CA PHE A 91 33.45 -15.88 36.42
C PHE A 91 34.30 -16.95 37.12
N LYS A 92 34.90 -17.85 36.36
CA LYS A 92 35.70 -18.96 36.88
C LYS A 92 36.88 -19.25 35.95
N ASN A 93 38.06 -19.49 36.52
CA ASN A 93 39.26 -19.85 35.76
C ASN A 93 39.61 -18.88 34.61
N ASN A 94 39.45 -17.57 34.85
CA ASN A 94 39.69 -16.52 33.86
C ASN A 94 38.76 -16.59 32.63
N LYS A 95 37.56 -17.15 32.80
CA LYS A 95 36.54 -17.27 31.77
C LYS A 95 35.19 -16.76 32.29
N CYS A 96 34.45 -16.11 31.41
CA CYS A 96 33.10 -15.63 31.61
C CYS A 96 32.12 -16.72 31.17
N HIS A 97 31.29 -17.21 32.08
CA HIS A 97 30.26 -18.20 31.80
C HIS A 97 28.93 -17.50 31.57
N PHE A 98 28.25 -17.84 30.47
CA PHE A 98 26.95 -17.29 30.10
C PHE A 98 25.94 -18.42 29.94
N LYS A 99 24.70 -18.17 30.36
CA LYS A 99 23.56 -19.06 30.13
C LYS A 99 22.59 -18.40 29.15
N CYS A 100 22.32 -19.09 28.05
CA CYS A 100 21.44 -18.61 27.00
C CYS A 100 19.98 -19.00 27.25
N GLU A 101 19.04 -18.28 26.64
CA GLU A 101 17.60 -18.59 26.72
C GLU A 101 17.28 -19.98 26.17
N SER A 102 18.02 -20.41 25.13
CA SER A 102 17.97 -21.78 24.61
C SER A 102 18.43 -22.87 25.59
N GLY A 103 18.99 -22.51 26.75
CA GLY A 103 19.58 -23.43 27.72
C GLY A 103 21.05 -23.79 27.45
N ALA A 104 21.63 -23.32 26.35
CA ALA A 104 23.06 -23.50 26.08
C ALA A 104 23.93 -22.70 27.06
N THR A 105 25.13 -23.21 27.36
CA THR A 105 26.14 -22.50 28.14
C THR A 105 27.26 -22.05 27.21
N LEU A 106 27.55 -20.74 27.17
CA LEU A 106 28.69 -20.19 26.44
C LEU A 106 29.80 -19.83 27.41
N ILE A 107 31.05 -20.03 26.99
CA ILE A 107 32.23 -19.73 27.78
C ILE A 107 33.15 -18.87 26.92
N GLU A 108 33.36 -17.62 27.33
CA GLU A 108 34.28 -16.71 26.66
C GLU A 108 35.50 -16.40 27.53
N PRO A 109 36.69 -16.22 26.95
CA PRO A 109 37.83 -15.72 27.71
C PRO A 109 37.55 -14.29 28.20
N ALA A 110 37.87 -13.98 29.45
CA ALA A 110 37.80 -12.60 29.90
C ALA A 110 38.79 -11.74 29.11
N VAL A 111 38.36 -10.53 28.73
CA VAL A 111 39.18 -9.58 27.98
C VAL A 111 40.44 -9.30 28.79
N ARG A 112 41.59 -9.69 28.24
CA ARG A 112 42.90 -9.48 28.86
C ARG A 112 43.22 -7.98 28.87
N PRO A 113 43.46 -7.36 30.04
CA PRO A 113 44.27 -6.15 30.09
C PRO A 113 45.68 -6.50 29.61
N ASP A 114 46.35 -5.55 28.97
CA ASP A 114 47.77 -5.65 28.63
C ASP A 114 48.57 -5.97 29.92
N PHE A 115 49.33 -7.07 29.93
CA PHE A 115 50.01 -7.62 31.12
C PHE A 115 51.14 -6.71 31.66
N SER A 116 51.32 -5.53 31.09
CA SER A 116 52.31 -4.54 31.50
C SER A 116 51.81 -3.56 32.59
N SER A 117 50.51 -3.48 32.90
CA SER A 117 49.96 -2.50 33.86
C SER A 117 49.62 -3.02 35.26
N GLY A 118 49.66 -4.33 35.52
CA GLY A 118 49.28 -4.89 36.83
C GLY A 118 47.80 -4.72 37.20
N GLU A 119 46.95 -4.36 36.23
CA GLU A 119 45.51 -4.19 36.45
C GLU A 119 44.77 -5.55 36.47
N PRO A 120 43.74 -5.69 37.31
CA PRO A 120 42.92 -6.90 37.39
C PRO A 120 42.21 -7.17 36.04
N ALA A 121 41.98 -8.45 35.73
CA ALA A 121 41.32 -8.89 34.50
C ALA A 121 40.02 -8.12 34.23
N GLY A 122 39.80 -7.72 32.97
CA GLY A 122 38.66 -6.88 32.58
C GLY A 122 37.32 -7.52 32.89
N ALA A 123 36.31 -6.69 33.19
CA ALA A 123 34.97 -7.15 33.51
C ALA A 123 34.33 -7.93 32.34
N CYS A 124 33.65 -9.04 32.66
CA CYS A 124 32.84 -9.77 31.69
C CYS A 124 31.70 -8.89 31.16
N ALA A 125 31.34 -9.04 29.88
CA ALA A 125 30.08 -8.50 29.39
C ALA A 125 28.91 -9.08 30.20
N THR A 126 27.87 -8.27 30.44
CA THR A 126 26.68 -8.74 31.18
C THR A 126 25.77 -9.60 30.30
N HIS A 127 25.76 -9.33 28.99
CA HIS A 127 24.95 -10.02 27.99
C HIS A 127 25.72 -10.15 26.69
N ILE A 128 25.49 -11.23 25.97
CA ILE A 128 26.02 -11.46 24.62
C ILE A 128 24.91 -12.06 23.74
N PHE A 129 24.96 -11.75 22.45
CA PHE A 129 24.05 -12.31 21.45
C PHE A 129 24.81 -13.30 20.58
N ARG A 130 24.34 -14.55 20.52
CA ARG A 130 24.90 -15.54 19.60
C ARG A 130 23.91 -15.86 18.48
N PRO A 131 24.36 -15.97 17.22
CA PRO A 131 23.53 -16.53 16.17
C PRO A 131 23.34 -18.02 16.45
N VAL A 132 22.08 -18.46 16.60
CA VAL A 132 21.77 -19.88 16.66
C VAL A 132 21.41 -20.33 15.25
N PRO A 133 22.08 -21.37 14.70
CA PRO A 133 21.62 -21.98 13.47
C PRO A 133 20.20 -22.46 13.69
N SER A 134 19.24 -21.95 12.91
CA SER A 134 17.87 -22.45 12.96
C SER A 134 17.92 -23.99 12.80
N PRO A 135 17.25 -24.78 13.64
CA PRO A 135 17.17 -26.24 13.45
C PRO A 135 16.55 -26.59 12.08
N PHE A 136 15.89 -25.64 11.42
CA PHE A 136 15.36 -25.77 10.06
C PHE A 136 16.36 -25.36 8.96
N ALA A 137 17.53 -24.80 9.30
CA ALA A 137 18.55 -24.41 8.32
C ALA A 137 19.18 -25.61 7.59
N GLN A 138 19.06 -26.82 8.15
CA GLN A 138 19.49 -28.07 7.50
C GLN A 138 18.48 -28.57 6.44
N PHE A 139 17.27 -28.03 6.40
CA PHE A 139 16.23 -28.39 5.42
C PHE A 139 16.05 -27.34 4.33
N ASN A 140 17.10 -26.60 3.98
CA ASN A 140 17.12 -25.79 2.76
C ASN A 140 17.26 -26.68 1.51
N LYS A 141 16.45 -27.76 1.39
CA LYS A 141 16.19 -28.33 0.07
C LYS A 141 15.38 -27.28 -0.65
N HIS A 142 15.99 -26.65 -1.66
CA HIS A 142 15.27 -25.77 -2.56
C HIS A 142 14.17 -26.59 -3.23
N ILE A 143 12.91 -26.33 -2.86
CA ILE A 143 11.75 -26.96 -3.49
C ILE A 143 11.70 -26.40 -4.91
N ASP A 144 11.94 -27.24 -5.90
CA ASP A 144 11.79 -26.84 -7.30
C ASP A 144 10.32 -27.00 -7.75
N SER A 145 10.03 -26.58 -8.98
CA SER A 145 8.66 -26.66 -9.53
C SER A 145 8.15 -28.10 -9.70
N SER A 146 9.05 -29.09 -9.74
CA SER A 146 8.68 -30.51 -9.86
C SER A 146 8.29 -31.10 -8.51
N ASP A 147 9.09 -30.84 -7.47
CA ASP A 147 8.76 -31.19 -6.08
C ASP A 147 7.39 -30.58 -5.69
N LEU A 148 7.16 -29.33 -6.09
CA LEU A 148 5.90 -28.62 -5.85
C LEU A 148 4.69 -29.33 -6.47
N ARG A 149 4.83 -29.89 -7.68
CA ARG A 149 3.75 -30.60 -8.37
C ARG A 149 3.32 -31.85 -7.60
N ASP A 150 4.27 -32.55 -7.01
CA ASP A 150 4.00 -33.75 -6.20
C ASP A 150 3.33 -33.36 -4.87
N LEU A 151 3.81 -32.30 -4.22
CA LEU A 151 3.22 -31.78 -2.98
C LEU A 151 1.79 -31.25 -3.18
N LEU A 152 1.46 -30.68 -4.34
CA LEU A 152 0.11 -30.25 -4.69
C LEU A 152 -0.87 -31.42 -4.87
N ARG A 153 -0.36 -32.66 -5.00
CA ARG A 153 -1.14 -33.89 -5.12
C ARG A 153 -1.09 -34.75 -3.86
N ASP A 154 -0.45 -34.25 -2.80
CA ASP A 154 -0.30 -34.99 -1.55
C ASP A 154 -1.69 -35.35 -0.97
N PRO A 155 -1.90 -36.56 -0.43
CA PRO A 155 -3.17 -36.93 0.18
C PRO A 155 -3.55 -36.03 1.38
N ASN A 156 -2.57 -35.47 2.08
CA ASN A 156 -2.79 -34.58 3.21
C ASN A 156 -3.16 -33.15 2.75
N PRO A 157 -4.37 -32.65 3.09
CA PRO A 157 -4.79 -31.30 2.70
C PRO A 157 -3.89 -30.19 3.25
N GLU A 158 -3.26 -30.37 4.43
CA GLU A 158 -2.36 -29.36 4.98
C GLU A 158 -1.08 -29.23 4.15
N VAL A 159 -0.56 -30.36 3.63
CA VAL A 159 0.59 -30.36 2.71
C VAL A 159 0.21 -29.66 1.41
N ARG A 160 -0.96 -29.98 0.84
CA ARG A 160 -1.45 -29.31 -0.37
C ARG A 160 -1.64 -27.81 -0.17
N LYS A 161 -2.19 -27.37 0.96
CA LYS A 161 -2.34 -25.96 1.29
C LYS A 161 -0.99 -25.25 1.39
N ALA A 162 -0.02 -25.86 2.07
CA ALA A 162 1.33 -25.34 2.17
C ALA A 162 2.01 -25.27 0.79
N ALA A 163 1.79 -26.28 -0.05
CA ALA A 163 2.26 -26.32 -1.43
C ALA A 163 1.65 -25.19 -2.25
N VAL A 164 0.33 -24.96 -2.20
CA VAL A 164 -0.34 -23.84 -2.87
C VAL A 164 0.31 -22.50 -2.47
N LYS A 165 0.54 -22.27 -1.18
CA LYS A 165 1.24 -21.05 -0.70
C LYS A 165 2.66 -20.93 -1.27
N ALA A 166 3.42 -22.01 -1.26
CA ALA A 166 4.78 -22.04 -1.81
C ALA A 166 4.80 -21.81 -3.34
N SER A 167 3.74 -22.21 -4.05
CA SER A 167 3.58 -21.99 -5.50
C SER A 167 3.61 -20.52 -5.91
N ARG A 168 3.38 -19.58 -4.98
CA ARG A 168 3.43 -18.14 -5.25
C ARG A 168 4.71 -17.70 -5.99
N ASN A 169 5.87 -18.24 -5.60
CA ASN A 169 7.15 -17.89 -6.19
C ASN A 169 7.33 -18.44 -7.63
N TYR A 170 6.51 -19.42 -8.01
CA TYR A 170 6.58 -20.12 -9.28
C TYR A 170 5.31 -19.93 -10.13
N ILE A 171 4.36 -19.10 -9.69
CA ILE A 171 3.00 -19.05 -10.26
C ILE A 171 2.94 -18.49 -11.70
N GLN A 172 4.03 -17.87 -12.17
CA GLN A 172 4.20 -17.46 -13.56
C GLN A 172 4.56 -18.65 -14.48
N ASN A 173 4.98 -19.79 -13.91
CA ASN A 173 5.29 -21.01 -14.62
C ASN A 173 4.05 -21.91 -14.70
N SER A 174 3.73 -22.42 -15.89
CA SER A 174 2.60 -23.35 -16.09
C SER A 174 2.67 -24.59 -15.20
N TYR A 175 3.87 -25.08 -14.85
CA TYR A 175 4.04 -26.24 -13.97
C TYR A 175 3.46 -26.03 -12.56
N ALA A 176 3.45 -24.80 -12.04
CA ALA A 176 2.83 -24.47 -10.77
C ALA A 176 1.42 -23.88 -10.97
N GLN A 177 1.24 -23.07 -12.01
CA GLN A 177 -0.02 -22.39 -12.31
C GLN A 177 -1.16 -23.35 -12.63
N ASP A 178 -0.95 -24.33 -13.52
CA ASP A 178 -2.02 -25.24 -13.94
C ASP A 178 -2.54 -26.07 -12.76
N PRO A 179 -1.68 -26.72 -11.94
CA PRO A 179 -2.16 -27.43 -10.75
C PRO A 179 -2.91 -26.55 -9.75
N VAL A 180 -2.43 -25.33 -9.46
CA VAL A 180 -3.12 -24.42 -8.53
C VAL A 180 -4.47 -23.97 -9.11
N ARG A 181 -4.55 -23.72 -10.42
CA ARG A 181 -5.83 -23.45 -11.11
C ARG A 181 -6.77 -24.64 -11.00
N ASP A 182 -6.30 -25.84 -11.26
CA ASP A 182 -7.13 -27.06 -11.19
C ASP A 182 -7.65 -27.28 -9.76
N MET A 183 -6.87 -26.93 -8.73
CA MET A 183 -7.32 -26.95 -7.33
C MET A 183 -8.44 -25.92 -7.05
N LEU A 184 -8.36 -24.71 -7.60
CA LEU A 184 -9.41 -23.70 -7.50
C LEU A 184 -10.75 -24.23 -8.06
N GLY A 185 -10.71 -24.84 -9.25
CA GLY A 185 -11.87 -25.40 -9.94
C GLY A 185 -12.42 -26.70 -9.34
N ASN A 186 -11.63 -27.41 -8.52
CA ASN A 186 -12.04 -28.69 -7.95
C ASN A 186 -13.02 -28.52 -6.78
N ARG A 187 -14.32 -28.72 -7.03
CA ARG A 187 -15.36 -28.66 -6.00
C ARG A 187 -15.24 -29.70 -4.88
N ASN A 188 -14.46 -30.77 -5.08
CA ASN A 188 -14.17 -31.77 -4.05
C ASN A 188 -12.95 -31.40 -3.20
N GLU A 189 -12.22 -30.34 -3.55
CA GLU A 189 -11.13 -29.83 -2.73
C GLU A 189 -11.68 -29.03 -1.54
N ARG A 190 -10.93 -29.02 -0.45
CA ARG A 190 -11.26 -28.27 0.77
C ARG A 190 -11.32 -26.78 0.46
N LEU A 191 -12.37 -26.12 0.97
CA LEU A 191 -12.65 -24.70 0.69
C LEU A 191 -11.46 -23.77 0.98
N ASP A 192 -10.77 -23.96 2.11
CA ASP A 192 -9.65 -23.10 2.49
C ASP A 192 -8.43 -23.23 1.55
N ILE A 193 -8.25 -24.39 0.92
CA ILE A 193 -7.23 -24.60 -0.12
C ILE A 193 -7.65 -23.90 -1.41
N ARG A 194 -8.93 -23.97 -1.78
CA ARG A 194 -9.47 -23.27 -2.97
C ARG A 194 -9.37 -21.74 -2.81
N VAL A 195 -9.66 -21.23 -1.62
CA VAL A 195 -9.48 -19.81 -1.26
C VAL A 195 -8.00 -19.43 -1.38
N GLU A 196 -7.10 -20.24 -0.84
CA GLU A 196 -5.65 -20.00 -0.97
C GLU A 196 -5.19 -20.04 -2.44
N ALA A 197 -5.75 -20.95 -3.24
CA ALA A 197 -5.47 -21.04 -4.67
C ALA A 197 -5.89 -19.76 -5.39
N ALA A 198 -7.09 -19.23 -5.13
CA ALA A 198 -7.54 -17.95 -5.68
C ALA A 198 -6.59 -16.80 -5.29
N ARG A 199 -6.15 -16.74 -4.02
CA ARG A 199 -5.19 -15.74 -3.55
C ARG A 199 -3.87 -15.82 -4.32
N VAL A 200 -3.30 -17.02 -4.44
CA VAL A 200 -2.01 -17.23 -5.14
C VAL A 200 -2.13 -16.92 -6.63
N LEU A 201 -3.25 -17.31 -7.26
CA LEU A 201 -3.53 -17.04 -8.67
C LEU A 201 -3.72 -15.55 -8.99
N SER A 202 -3.99 -14.68 -8.02
CA SER A 202 -4.04 -13.22 -8.23
C SER A 202 -2.75 -12.65 -8.85
N HIS A 203 -1.60 -13.27 -8.54
CA HIS A 203 -0.30 -12.91 -9.10
C HIS A 203 -0.15 -13.34 -10.56
N ALA A 204 -0.98 -14.28 -11.00
CA ALA A 204 -1.06 -14.81 -12.36
C ALA A 204 -2.37 -14.40 -13.06
N ALA A 205 -3.14 -13.46 -12.50
CA ALA A 205 -4.40 -13.03 -13.09
C ALA A 205 -4.22 -12.36 -14.48
N GLY A 206 -3.00 -12.01 -14.89
CA GLY A 206 -2.72 -11.57 -16.26
C GLY A 206 -3.02 -12.64 -17.33
N TYR A 207 -2.93 -13.93 -16.99
CA TYR A 207 -3.17 -15.02 -17.92
C TYR A 207 -4.67 -15.29 -18.09
N SER A 208 -5.14 -15.39 -19.34
CA SER A 208 -6.56 -15.58 -19.64
C SER A 208 -7.16 -16.78 -18.93
N ARG A 209 -6.51 -17.94 -18.97
CA ARG A 209 -6.98 -19.18 -18.32
C ARG A 209 -7.14 -19.02 -16.80
N VAL A 210 -6.30 -18.19 -16.17
CA VAL A 210 -6.41 -17.90 -14.73
C VAL A 210 -7.60 -16.99 -14.47
N ARG A 211 -7.78 -15.93 -15.28
CA ARG A 211 -8.96 -15.06 -15.17
C ARG A 211 -10.26 -15.80 -15.40
N ASP A 212 -10.28 -16.70 -16.37
CA ASP A 212 -11.47 -17.48 -16.71
C ASP A 212 -11.87 -18.35 -15.51
N GLU A 213 -10.91 -19.02 -14.87
CA GLU A 213 -11.17 -19.81 -13.65
C GLU A 213 -11.64 -18.95 -12.47
N LEU A 214 -10.99 -17.82 -12.22
CA LEU A 214 -11.41 -16.87 -11.17
C LEU A 214 -12.83 -16.36 -11.42
N THR A 215 -13.16 -16.06 -12.68
CA THR A 215 -14.49 -15.62 -13.09
C THR A 215 -15.51 -16.74 -12.95
N GLU A 216 -15.15 -17.97 -13.27
CA GLU A 216 -16.00 -19.16 -13.15
C GLU A 216 -16.35 -19.45 -11.69
N ALA A 217 -15.40 -19.30 -10.76
CA ALA A 217 -15.62 -19.41 -9.32
C ALA A 217 -16.63 -18.37 -8.77
N ILE A 218 -16.95 -17.33 -9.56
CA ILE A 218 -17.85 -16.25 -9.19
C ILE A 218 -19.19 -16.36 -9.93
N ARG A 219 -19.15 -16.59 -11.25
CA ARG A 219 -20.23 -16.34 -12.23
C ARG A 219 -21.59 -16.93 -11.88
N TYR A 220 -21.62 -18.08 -11.21
CA TYR A 220 -22.87 -18.79 -10.91
C TYR A 220 -23.39 -18.58 -9.49
N GLY A 221 -22.67 -17.84 -8.64
CA GLY A 221 -23.07 -17.53 -7.26
C GLY A 221 -23.25 -18.75 -6.34
N ASN A 222 -22.93 -19.96 -6.81
CA ASN A 222 -23.12 -21.23 -6.12
C ASN A 222 -21.90 -21.69 -5.31
N GLU A 223 -20.73 -21.11 -5.58
CA GLU A 223 -19.54 -21.32 -4.76
C GLU A 223 -19.68 -20.63 -3.40
N PRO A 224 -19.03 -21.13 -2.33
CA PRO A 224 -19.09 -20.51 -1.00
C PRO A 224 -18.65 -19.04 -1.01
N ARG A 225 -19.26 -18.21 -0.13
CA ARG A 225 -19.03 -16.76 -0.06
C ARG A 225 -17.55 -16.41 0.06
N GLU A 226 -16.83 -17.13 0.90
CA GLU A 226 -15.41 -16.93 1.18
C GLU A 226 -14.55 -17.12 -0.09
N LEU A 227 -14.91 -18.09 -0.94
CA LEU A 227 -14.23 -18.30 -2.21
C LEU A 227 -14.52 -17.18 -3.21
N ARG A 228 -15.78 -16.76 -3.32
CA ARG A 228 -16.17 -15.67 -4.22
C ARG A 228 -15.52 -14.35 -3.83
N VAL A 229 -15.48 -14.04 -2.53
CA VAL A 229 -14.79 -12.86 -1.98
C VAL A 229 -13.32 -12.85 -2.42
N MET A 230 -12.59 -13.95 -2.20
CA MET A 230 -11.18 -14.01 -2.58
C MET A 230 -10.99 -13.97 -4.11
N ALA A 231 -11.87 -14.63 -4.88
CA ALA A 231 -11.82 -14.61 -6.33
C ALA A 231 -12.05 -13.20 -6.91
N TYR A 232 -13.02 -12.44 -6.37
CA TYR A 232 -13.21 -11.03 -6.74
C TYR A 232 -11.95 -10.21 -6.45
N LYS A 233 -11.41 -10.30 -5.23
CA LYS A 233 -10.20 -9.56 -4.87
C LYS A 233 -8.98 -9.97 -5.72
N ALA A 234 -8.87 -11.23 -6.11
CA ALA A 234 -7.81 -11.72 -6.97
C ALA A 234 -7.81 -11.09 -8.39
N LEU A 235 -8.95 -10.58 -8.85
CA LEU A 235 -9.08 -9.87 -10.13
C LEU A 235 -8.61 -8.39 -10.08
N TRP A 236 -8.30 -7.86 -8.89
CA TRP A 236 -7.87 -6.46 -8.72
C TRP A 236 -6.69 -6.07 -9.60
N SER A 237 -5.64 -6.89 -9.67
CA SER A 237 -4.41 -6.55 -10.40
C SER A 237 -4.64 -6.35 -11.90
N VAL A 238 -5.70 -6.93 -12.46
CA VAL A 238 -6.04 -6.86 -13.88
C VAL A 238 -7.24 -5.97 -14.18
N ALA A 239 -8.03 -5.60 -13.17
CA ALA A 239 -9.18 -4.72 -13.36
C ALA A 239 -8.78 -3.36 -13.94
N GLY A 240 -7.58 -2.85 -13.60
CA GLY A 240 -7.09 -1.57 -14.15
C GLY A 240 -6.83 -1.58 -15.67
N SER A 241 -6.52 -2.74 -16.25
CA SER A 241 -6.04 -2.87 -17.64
C SER A 241 -6.96 -3.68 -18.56
N HIS A 242 -7.95 -4.39 -18.03
CA HIS A 242 -8.82 -5.28 -18.82
C HIS A 242 -10.29 -4.84 -18.73
N SER A 243 -10.83 -4.29 -19.82
CA SER A 243 -12.24 -3.84 -19.89
C SER A 243 -13.25 -4.95 -19.64
N SER A 244 -12.97 -6.19 -20.05
CA SER A 244 -13.85 -7.34 -19.76
C SER A 244 -13.96 -7.64 -18.27
N VAL A 245 -12.86 -7.48 -17.52
CA VAL A 245 -12.86 -7.62 -16.05
C VAL A 245 -13.61 -6.45 -15.42
N GLN A 246 -13.43 -5.23 -15.93
CA GLN A 246 -14.18 -4.05 -15.46
C GLN A 246 -15.68 -4.23 -15.64
N ASP A 247 -16.10 -4.72 -16.81
CA ASP A 247 -17.50 -4.98 -17.12
C ASP A 247 -18.08 -6.07 -16.21
N PHE A 248 -17.33 -7.15 -16.00
CA PHE A 248 -17.71 -8.22 -15.10
C PHE A 248 -17.87 -7.75 -13.64
N LEU A 249 -16.89 -6.99 -13.12
CA LEU A 249 -16.95 -6.43 -11.77
C LEU A 249 -18.06 -5.38 -11.64
N THR A 250 -18.26 -4.53 -12.66
CA THR A 250 -19.35 -3.55 -12.70
C THR A 250 -20.72 -4.24 -12.67
N ASP A 251 -20.89 -5.33 -13.42
CA ASP A 251 -22.10 -6.14 -13.40
C ASP A 251 -22.34 -6.77 -12.02
N ALA A 252 -21.30 -7.30 -11.38
CA ALA A 252 -21.37 -7.81 -10.02
C ALA A 252 -21.85 -6.77 -9.01
N VAL A 253 -21.32 -5.54 -9.09
CA VAL A 253 -21.70 -4.43 -8.21
C VAL A 253 -23.15 -4.00 -8.44
N LYS A 254 -23.61 -3.95 -9.69
CA LYS A 254 -24.96 -3.44 -10.00
C LYS A 254 -26.06 -4.49 -9.88
N TYR A 255 -25.78 -5.73 -10.30
CA TYR A 255 -26.84 -6.68 -10.65
C TYR A 255 -26.59 -8.09 -10.13
N SER A 256 -25.44 -8.71 -10.43
CA SER A 256 -25.30 -10.16 -10.31
C SER A 256 -24.93 -10.67 -8.91
N GLU A 257 -24.16 -9.91 -8.11
CA GLU A 257 -23.79 -10.35 -6.76
C GLU A 257 -24.77 -9.85 -5.69
N LYS A 258 -25.39 -10.81 -5.00
CA LYS A 258 -26.43 -10.55 -4.00
C LYS A 258 -25.88 -10.60 -2.58
N ASP A 259 -24.84 -11.37 -2.36
CA ASP A 259 -24.15 -11.41 -1.09
C ASP A 259 -23.39 -10.09 -0.86
N ARG A 260 -23.63 -9.44 0.28
CA ARG A 260 -23.08 -8.10 0.56
C ARG A 260 -21.57 -8.11 0.70
N GLU A 261 -20.99 -9.17 1.26
CA GLU A 261 -19.55 -9.28 1.45
C GLU A 261 -18.84 -9.54 0.13
N ALA A 262 -19.36 -10.45 -0.69
CA ALA A 262 -18.84 -10.70 -2.03
C ALA A 262 -19.02 -9.47 -2.94
N ARG A 263 -20.14 -8.75 -2.84
CA ARG A 263 -20.32 -7.48 -3.58
C ARG A 263 -19.31 -6.41 -3.15
N ARG A 264 -19.02 -6.28 -1.85
CA ARG A 264 -17.94 -5.41 -1.36
C ARG A 264 -16.57 -5.80 -1.90
N ALA A 265 -16.29 -7.10 -2.03
CA ALA A 265 -15.06 -7.56 -2.67
C ALA A 265 -14.97 -7.17 -4.16
N ALA A 266 -16.09 -7.15 -4.88
CA ALA A 266 -16.14 -6.64 -6.25
C ALA A 266 -15.88 -5.12 -6.32
N ILE A 267 -16.45 -4.35 -5.38
CA ILE A 267 -16.17 -2.91 -5.23
C ILE A 267 -14.68 -2.68 -4.97
N TRP A 268 -14.11 -3.41 -4.02
CA TRP A 268 -12.68 -3.37 -3.68
C TRP A 268 -11.80 -3.64 -4.91
N ALA A 269 -12.15 -4.66 -5.71
CA ALA A 269 -11.41 -5.01 -6.92
C ALA A 269 -11.44 -3.92 -8.00
N LEU A 270 -12.49 -3.08 -8.02
CA LEU A 270 -12.58 -1.94 -8.93
C LEU A 270 -11.64 -0.79 -8.56
N PHE A 271 -11.00 -0.79 -7.39
CA PHE A 271 -10.06 0.27 -6.95
C PHE A 271 -8.97 0.59 -7.99
N SER A 272 -8.39 -0.42 -8.63
CA SER A 272 -7.36 -0.20 -9.65
C SER A 272 -7.92 0.35 -10.97
N ALA A 273 -9.24 0.30 -11.14
CA ALA A 273 -9.96 0.61 -12.37
C ALA A 273 -10.73 1.93 -12.33
N VAL A 274 -10.78 2.62 -11.18
CA VAL A 274 -11.54 3.88 -11.02
C VAL A 274 -10.99 5.06 -11.81
N GLY A 275 -9.80 4.95 -12.42
CA GLY A 275 -9.36 5.91 -13.42
C GLY A 275 -10.14 5.83 -14.74
N ASN A 276 -10.88 4.75 -14.97
CA ASN A 276 -11.76 4.57 -16.12
C ASN A 276 -13.19 5.04 -15.79
N SER A 277 -13.87 5.63 -16.77
CA SER A 277 -15.19 6.25 -16.57
C SER A 277 -16.24 5.28 -16.03
N ARG A 278 -16.33 4.06 -16.57
CA ARG A 278 -17.39 3.11 -16.21
C ARG A 278 -17.31 2.59 -14.76
N PRO A 279 -16.16 2.09 -14.26
CA PRO A 279 -15.99 1.79 -12.83
C PRO A 279 -16.25 3.01 -11.93
N GLN A 280 -15.69 4.16 -12.30
CA GLN A 280 -15.85 5.40 -11.51
C GLN A 280 -17.31 5.81 -11.38
N GLU A 281 -18.04 5.84 -12.50
CA GLU A 281 -19.47 6.18 -12.55
C GLU A 281 -20.29 5.17 -11.75
N THR A 282 -19.98 3.87 -11.88
CA THR A 282 -20.67 2.82 -11.11
C THR A 282 -20.57 3.04 -9.61
N LEU A 283 -19.37 3.33 -9.09
CA LEU A 283 -19.19 3.58 -7.66
C LEU A 283 -19.77 4.93 -7.23
N THR A 284 -19.69 5.95 -8.08
CA THR A 284 -20.31 7.26 -7.83
C THR A 284 -21.83 7.15 -7.74
N ASP A 285 -22.46 6.41 -8.66
CA ASP A 285 -23.91 6.18 -8.68
C ASP A 285 -24.36 5.35 -7.48
N LEU A 286 -23.57 4.34 -7.09
CA LEU A 286 -23.81 3.57 -5.87
C LEU A 286 -23.84 4.47 -4.62
N LEU A 287 -22.92 5.42 -4.51
CA LEU A 287 -22.90 6.36 -3.38
C LEU A 287 -24.04 7.39 -3.42
N LYS A 288 -24.42 7.87 -4.60
CA LYS A 288 -25.46 8.90 -4.78
C LYS A 288 -26.88 8.37 -4.67
N TYR A 289 -27.15 7.23 -5.29
CA TYR A 289 -28.49 6.70 -5.50
C TYR A 289 -28.70 5.31 -4.91
N GLY A 290 -27.62 4.61 -4.57
CA GLY A 290 -27.69 3.27 -3.98
C GLY A 290 -28.18 3.31 -2.54
N ASN A 291 -29.13 2.42 -2.22
CA ASN A 291 -29.56 2.14 -0.85
C ASN A 291 -28.67 1.04 -0.24
N GLU A 292 -27.40 1.38 -0.04
CA GLU A 292 -26.38 0.46 0.45
C GLU A 292 -26.13 0.64 1.95
N GLU A 293 -25.69 -0.44 2.60
CA GLU A 293 -25.28 -0.39 3.99
C GLU A 293 -23.99 0.42 4.18
N GLU A 294 -23.76 0.86 5.42
CA GLU A 294 -22.65 1.73 5.79
C GLU A 294 -21.30 1.20 5.32
N GLU A 295 -21.03 -0.09 5.53
CA GLU A 295 -19.77 -0.73 5.18
C GLU A 295 -19.56 -0.79 3.67
N THR A 296 -20.62 -1.01 2.89
CA THR A 296 -20.54 -1.02 1.43
C THR A 296 -20.28 0.38 0.88
N ARG A 297 -20.88 1.41 1.50
CA ARG A 297 -20.61 2.82 1.16
C ARG A 297 -19.17 3.19 1.50
N ILE A 298 -18.66 2.80 2.65
CA ILE A 298 -17.26 3.04 3.05
C ILE A 298 -16.30 2.37 2.05
N GLU A 299 -16.58 1.14 1.65
CA GLU A 299 -15.75 0.42 0.67
C GLU A 299 -15.74 1.10 -0.70
N ALA A 300 -16.89 1.62 -1.14
CA ALA A 300 -16.97 2.41 -2.38
C ALA A 300 -16.20 3.74 -2.29
N ILE A 301 -16.24 4.42 -1.14
CA ILE A 301 -15.42 5.63 -0.89
C ILE A 301 -13.93 5.29 -0.97
N LYS A 302 -13.51 4.21 -0.30
CA LYS A 302 -12.11 3.76 -0.35
C LYS A 302 -11.68 3.45 -1.77
N SER A 303 -12.53 2.73 -2.49
CA SER A 303 -12.31 2.31 -3.87
C SER A 303 -12.14 3.51 -4.83
N LEU A 304 -12.79 4.64 -4.55
CA LEU A 304 -12.72 5.86 -5.35
C LEU A 304 -11.51 6.77 -5.03
N TYR A 305 -10.64 6.41 -4.07
CA TYR A 305 -9.55 7.29 -3.62
C TYR A 305 -8.60 7.72 -4.76
N ASN A 306 -8.23 6.81 -5.65
CA ASN A 306 -7.37 7.14 -6.80
C ASN A 306 -8.04 8.06 -7.82
N ALA A 307 -9.37 8.24 -7.75
CA ALA A 307 -10.14 9.13 -8.61
C ALA A 307 -10.38 10.51 -7.98
N MET A 308 -9.77 10.84 -6.82
CA MET A 308 -9.98 12.11 -6.12
C MET A 308 -9.52 13.36 -6.92
N GLY A 309 -8.67 13.19 -7.93
CA GLY A 309 -8.34 14.24 -8.89
C GLY A 309 -9.51 14.65 -9.79
N HIS A 310 -10.50 13.77 -9.97
CA HIS A 310 -11.69 14.06 -10.78
C HIS A 310 -12.71 14.89 -10.00
N TYR A 311 -13.12 16.02 -10.57
CA TYR A 311 -14.00 16.98 -9.90
C TYR A 311 -15.32 16.37 -9.42
N ARG A 312 -15.92 15.44 -10.19
CA ARG A 312 -17.19 14.79 -9.82
C ARG A 312 -17.06 13.91 -8.57
N VAL A 313 -15.94 13.20 -8.43
CA VAL A 313 -15.68 12.34 -7.27
C VAL A 313 -15.39 13.21 -6.06
N ARG A 314 -14.54 14.23 -6.22
CA ARG A 314 -14.25 15.20 -5.16
C ARG A 314 -15.50 15.93 -4.67
N ASP A 315 -16.32 16.46 -5.58
CA ASP A 315 -17.56 17.16 -5.22
C ASP A 315 -18.53 16.23 -4.48
N LEU A 316 -18.67 14.97 -4.92
CA LEU A 316 -19.45 13.96 -4.20
C LEU A 316 -18.94 13.75 -2.77
N MET A 317 -17.63 13.59 -2.57
CA MET A 317 -17.08 13.43 -1.22
C MET A 317 -17.36 14.66 -0.36
N MET A 318 -17.20 15.88 -0.90
CA MET A 318 -17.53 17.11 -0.19
C MET A 318 -19.01 17.19 0.19
N ASP A 319 -19.91 16.78 -0.70
CA ASP A 319 -21.36 16.75 -0.43
C ASP A 319 -21.71 15.75 0.68
N MET A 320 -21.10 14.57 0.66
CA MET A 320 -21.28 13.56 1.71
C MET A 320 -20.80 14.05 3.07
N VAL A 321 -19.66 14.76 3.13
CA VAL A 321 -19.14 15.34 4.37
C VAL A 321 -20.08 16.40 4.95
N LYS A 322 -20.72 17.21 4.10
CA LYS A 322 -21.66 18.28 4.49
C LYS A 322 -23.05 17.76 4.85
N ASN A 323 -23.44 16.60 4.34
CA ASN A 323 -24.76 16.03 4.60
C ASN A 323 -24.90 15.57 6.05
N SER A 324 -25.68 16.30 6.86
CA SER A 324 -25.94 15.94 8.26
C SER A 324 -26.76 14.68 8.45
N ASN A 325 -27.49 14.24 7.42
CA ASN A 325 -28.25 12.99 7.43
C ASN A 325 -27.38 11.77 7.05
N GLU A 326 -26.16 11.99 6.57
CA GLU A 326 -25.22 10.90 6.29
C GLU A 326 -24.66 10.34 7.59
N ARG A 327 -24.48 9.01 7.63
CA ARG A 327 -23.96 8.34 8.81
C ARG A 327 -22.53 8.79 9.09
N LYS A 328 -22.24 9.01 10.37
CA LYS A 328 -20.93 9.50 10.82
C LYS A 328 -19.75 8.68 10.27
N PRO A 329 -19.75 7.33 10.28
CA PRO A 329 -18.64 6.55 9.74
C PRO A 329 -18.41 6.77 8.24
N VAL A 330 -19.49 6.95 7.46
CA VAL A 330 -19.41 7.30 6.03
C VAL A 330 -18.80 8.70 5.84
N ARG A 331 -19.22 9.67 6.66
CA ARG A 331 -18.64 11.03 6.65
C ARG A 331 -17.15 11.01 6.99
N LEU A 332 -16.74 10.22 7.99
CA LEU A 332 -15.32 10.04 8.35
C LEU A 332 -14.51 9.44 7.20
N ALA A 333 -15.05 8.43 6.51
CA ALA A 333 -14.42 7.86 5.32
C ALA A 333 -14.26 8.90 4.20
N ALA A 334 -15.31 9.71 3.95
CA ALA A 334 -15.26 10.78 2.95
C ALA A 334 -14.26 11.89 3.31
N ILE A 335 -14.18 12.30 4.59
CA ILE A 335 -13.15 13.24 5.06
C ILE A 335 -11.76 12.68 4.82
N LYS A 336 -11.51 11.41 5.18
CA LYS A 336 -10.22 10.76 4.91
C LYS A 336 -9.92 10.74 3.41
N ALA A 337 -10.89 10.44 2.55
CA ALA A 337 -10.67 10.39 1.10
C ALA A 337 -10.31 11.75 0.50
N LEU A 338 -10.81 12.84 1.08
CA LEU A 338 -10.45 14.20 0.69
C LEU A 338 -8.95 14.52 0.85
N SER A 339 -8.17 13.72 1.59
CA SER A 339 -6.70 13.85 1.62
C SER A 339 -6.07 13.69 0.23
N GLY A 340 -6.69 12.87 -0.64
CA GLY A 340 -6.26 12.68 -2.03
C GLY A 340 -6.48 13.90 -2.93
N ALA A 341 -7.17 14.92 -2.44
CA ALA A 341 -7.43 16.19 -3.12
C ALA A 341 -7.07 17.41 -2.26
N ASN A 342 -6.16 17.26 -1.30
CA ASN A 342 -5.81 18.33 -0.35
C ASN A 342 -5.17 19.58 -1.01
N GLY A 343 -4.74 19.51 -2.28
CA GLY A 343 -4.28 20.66 -3.06
C GLY A 343 -5.40 21.60 -3.51
N ASP A 344 -6.66 21.14 -3.54
CA ASP A 344 -7.82 21.90 -3.98
C ASP A 344 -8.27 22.90 -2.89
N SER A 345 -8.47 24.17 -3.26
CA SER A 345 -8.81 25.24 -2.31
C SER A 345 -10.16 25.05 -1.63
N ARG A 346 -11.15 24.44 -2.32
CA ARG A 346 -12.47 24.16 -1.74
C ARG A 346 -12.38 23.03 -0.73
N VAL A 347 -11.53 22.03 -0.99
CA VAL A 347 -11.25 20.94 -0.05
C VAL A 347 -10.55 21.49 1.19
N LYS A 348 -9.49 22.28 1.03
CA LYS A 348 -8.80 22.92 2.16
C LYS A 348 -9.76 23.73 3.03
N SER A 349 -10.55 24.61 2.41
CA SER A 349 -11.53 25.44 3.12
C SER A 349 -12.58 24.61 3.87
N LEU A 350 -13.06 23.50 3.28
CA LEU A 350 -13.99 22.59 3.97
C LEU A 350 -13.32 21.91 5.18
N LEU A 351 -12.09 21.43 5.04
CA LEU A 351 -11.36 20.78 6.14
C LEU A 351 -11.09 21.77 7.27
N GLU A 352 -10.66 23.00 6.95
CA GLU A 352 -10.48 24.10 7.92
C GLU A 352 -11.77 24.41 8.68
N ASP A 353 -12.90 24.54 7.96
CA ASP A 353 -14.19 24.80 8.58
C ASP A 353 -14.60 23.68 9.56
N ILE A 354 -14.34 22.41 9.21
CA ILE A 354 -14.60 21.28 10.10
C ILE A 354 -13.69 21.33 11.33
N MET A 355 -12.40 21.62 11.16
CA MET A 355 -11.43 21.72 12.27
C MET A 355 -11.83 22.80 13.27
N GLU A 356 -12.30 23.95 12.79
CA GLU A 356 -12.66 25.09 13.63
C GLU A 356 -14.05 25.00 14.24
N ARG A 357 -15.05 24.50 13.49
CA ARG A 357 -16.47 24.65 13.85
C ARG A 357 -17.17 23.35 14.23
N SER A 358 -16.64 22.19 13.87
CA SER A 358 -17.29 20.92 14.21
C SER A 358 -17.27 20.68 15.72
N SER A 359 -18.44 20.42 16.31
CA SER A 359 -18.55 19.95 17.70
C SER A 359 -18.14 18.49 17.86
N ASP A 360 -18.20 17.70 16.78
CA ASP A 360 -17.79 16.30 16.78
C ASP A 360 -16.27 16.19 16.70
N THR A 361 -15.67 15.63 17.76
CA THR A 361 -14.21 15.48 17.87
C THR A 361 -13.65 14.54 16.81
N ASP A 362 -14.35 13.48 16.43
CA ASP A 362 -13.84 12.53 15.43
C ASP A 362 -13.80 13.18 14.06
N LEU A 363 -14.77 14.02 13.72
CA LEU A 363 -14.77 14.77 12.45
C LEU A 363 -13.61 15.78 12.41
N ARG A 364 -13.30 16.46 13.53
CA ARG A 364 -12.13 17.35 13.62
C ARG A 364 -10.83 16.58 13.44
N LEU A 365 -10.66 15.47 14.15
CA LEU A 365 -9.46 14.63 14.04
C LEU A 365 -9.28 14.07 12.63
N ALA A 366 -10.37 13.62 12.00
CA ALA A 366 -10.34 13.18 10.61
C ALA A 366 -9.95 14.33 9.66
N ALA A 367 -10.44 15.56 9.90
CA ALA A 367 -10.10 16.71 9.07
C ALA A 367 -8.63 17.12 9.21
N ILE A 368 -8.08 17.10 10.43
CA ILE A 368 -6.64 17.30 10.68
C ILE A 368 -5.83 16.26 9.91
N GLY A 369 -6.18 14.98 10.05
CA GLY A 369 -5.52 13.89 9.34
C GLY A 369 -5.63 14.01 7.82
N ALA A 370 -6.75 14.49 7.29
CA ALA A 370 -6.91 14.71 5.85
C ALA A 370 -6.12 15.92 5.33
N ALA A 371 -5.98 16.97 6.13
CA ALA A 371 -5.20 18.17 5.80
C ALA A 371 -3.69 17.91 5.82
N SER A 372 -3.22 17.02 6.71
CA SER A 372 -1.83 16.58 6.81
C SER A 372 -1.76 15.04 6.88
N PRO A 373 -1.95 14.36 5.73
CA PRO A 373 -2.03 12.90 5.71
C PRO A 373 -0.68 12.25 5.99
N ASP A 374 -0.66 11.31 6.94
CA ASP A 374 0.42 10.34 7.07
C ASP A 374 0.34 9.33 5.91
N PRO A 375 1.37 9.24 5.05
CA PRO A 375 1.38 8.26 3.96
C PRO A 375 1.17 6.82 4.42
N ALA A 376 1.62 6.43 5.63
CA ALA A 376 1.40 5.08 6.16
C ALA A 376 -0.09 4.81 6.38
N ASP A 377 -0.78 5.71 7.10
CA ASP A 377 -2.21 5.62 7.38
C ASP A 377 -3.06 5.61 6.11
N ILE A 378 -2.72 6.45 5.12
CA ILE A 378 -3.41 6.49 3.83
C ILE A 378 -3.25 5.17 3.08
N ARG A 379 -2.05 4.59 3.04
CA ARG A 379 -1.82 3.30 2.38
C ARG A 379 -2.61 2.18 3.02
N ASP A 380 -2.61 2.13 4.34
CA ASP A 380 -3.26 1.06 5.09
C ASP A 380 -4.79 1.17 5.00
N TYR A 381 -5.34 2.38 4.90
CA TYR A 381 -6.78 2.58 4.78
C TYR A 381 -7.35 2.39 3.36
N PHE A 382 -6.62 2.82 2.30
CA PHE A 382 -7.14 2.94 0.93
C PHE A 382 -6.68 1.84 -0.04
N HIS A 383 -6.25 0.67 0.43
CA HIS A 383 -5.84 -0.44 -0.44
C HIS A 383 -4.74 -0.07 -1.45
N LEU A 384 -3.83 0.83 -1.06
CA LEU A 384 -2.76 1.27 -1.95
C LEU A 384 -1.63 0.22 -1.98
N PRO A 385 -1.18 -0.21 -3.17
CA PRO A 385 0.04 -0.99 -3.27
C PRO A 385 1.25 -0.12 -2.94
N TYR A 386 2.35 -0.76 -2.54
CA TYR A 386 3.62 -0.06 -2.33
C TYR A 386 4.81 -0.94 -2.67
N LYS A 387 5.93 -0.28 -2.93
CA LYS A 387 7.23 -0.92 -3.13
C LYS A 387 8.05 -0.78 -1.85
N LEU A 388 8.68 -1.87 -1.46
CA LEU A 388 9.70 -1.92 -0.42
C LEU A 388 11.01 -1.32 -0.94
N GLU A 389 11.91 -0.96 -0.03
CA GLU A 389 13.24 -0.43 -0.36
C GLU A 389 14.08 -1.39 -1.20
N ASN A 390 13.87 -2.70 -1.03
CA ASN A 390 14.50 -3.75 -1.84
C ASN A 390 13.85 -3.94 -3.22
N GLY A 391 12.91 -3.07 -3.61
CA GLY A 391 12.17 -3.14 -4.87
C GLY A 391 11.00 -4.14 -4.86
N GLY A 392 10.79 -4.89 -3.78
CA GLY A 392 9.68 -5.82 -3.64
C GLY A 392 8.33 -5.10 -3.69
N PHE A 393 7.40 -5.63 -4.48
CA PHE A 393 6.04 -5.09 -4.57
C PHE A 393 5.12 -5.82 -3.59
N VAL A 394 4.41 -5.07 -2.74
CA VAL A 394 3.41 -5.62 -1.82
C VAL A 394 2.03 -5.35 -2.40
N SER A 395 1.32 -6.42 -2.72
CA SER A 395 -0.06 -6.34 -3.18
C SER A 395 -0.98 -6.00 -2.01
N PRO A 396 -2.02 -5.16 -2.17
CA PRO A 396 -3.04 -4.96 -1.16
C PRO A 396 -3.70 -6.27 -0.72
N LEU A 397 -3.80 -7.23 -1.64
CA LEU A 397 -4.33 -8.56 -1.37
C LEU A 397 -3.50 -9.37 -0.38
N ASP A 398 -2.19 -9.09 -0.25
CA ASP A 398 -1.31 -9.84 0.66
C ASP A 398 -1.63 -9.56 2.14
N ARG A 399 -2.45 -8.54 2.40
CA ARG A 399 -2.89 -8.10 3.74
C ARG A 399 -4.29 -8.64 4.11
N GLU A 400 -4.94 -9.37 3.19
CA GLU A 400 -6.29 -9.93 3.29
C GLU A 400 -6.26 -11.44 3.53
#